data_AF-A0A2P6S5V9-F1
#
_entry.id   AF-A0A2P6S5V9-F1
#
_cell.length_a   1.000
_cell.length_b   1.000
_cell.length_c   1.000
_cell.angle_alpha   90.00
_cell.angle_beta   90.00
_cell.angle_gamma   90.00
#
_symmetry.space_group_name_H-M   'P 1'
#
loop_
_entity.id
_entity.type
_entity.pdbx_description
1 polymer ?
#
loop_
_entity_poly.entity_id
_entity_poly.type
_entity_poly.pdbx_seq_one_letter_code
_entity_poly.pdbx_strand_id
1 'polypeptide(L)'
;MNTNKDTITISMQARLDAVATLHNLSTCHHIMPSLVSSGVVSSLLQIIRSCEKPSQLVEKAIALLDDIVSSSKIPLKETAGTCGAIGALVETLEEGSMESKEHAVRILLFICQSCRENYGGLILREGVMPGLLQLKVDGTWRAKTMAEELLLLLRDCSSYGPSNQQSRNEVIEQIMQEIDAEGEEVAGSTALRLLAKLSIMQ
;
A
#
# COMPACT_ATOMS: atom_id res chain seq x y z
N MET A 1 -35.70 -9.26 -26.06
CA MET A 1 -34.97 -10.40 -25.45
C MET A 1 -34.38 -9.91 -24.15
N ASN A 2 -35.05 -10.19 -23.03
CA ASN A 2 -34.61 -9.79 -21.69
C ASN A 2 -33.73 -10.92 -21.14
N THR A 3 -32.41 -10.74 -21.16
CA THR A 3 -31.49 -11.66 -20.48
C THR A 3 -31.40 -11.25 -19.02
N ASN A 4 -32.31 -11.77 -18.20
CA ASN A 4 -32.16 -11.79 -16.74
C ASN A 4 -30.84 -12.49 -16.42
N LYS A 5 -29.84 -11.70 -16.07
CA LYS A 5 -28.60 -12.18 -15.48
C LYS A 5 -28.88 -12.31 -13.99
N ASP A 6 -29.52 -13.42 -13.60
CA ASP A 6 -29.78 -13.76 -12.21
C ASP A 6 -28.44 -14.01 -11.51
N THR A 7 -27.78 -12.92 -11.13
CA THR A 7 -26.65 -12.92 -10.23
C THR A 7 -27.25 -13.20 -8.86
N ILE A 8 -27.04 -14.42 -8.36
CA ILE A 8 -27.42 -14.82 -7.00
C ILE A 8 -26.87 -13.75 -6.06
N THR A 9 -27.74 -12.87 -5.59
CA THR A 9 -27.36 -11.80 -4.67
C THR A 9 -27.26 -12.44 -3.31
N ILE A 10 -26.04 -12.83 -2.93
CA ILE A 10 -25.75 -13.36 -1.59
C ILE A 10 -26.17 -12.29 -0.58
N SER A 11 -26.99 -12.67 0.41
CA SER A 11 -27.45 -11.71 1.42
C SER A 11 -26.28 -11.10 2.19
N MET A 12 -26.42 -9.86 2.65
CA MET A 12 -25.39 -9.23 3.48
C MET A 12 -25.07 -10.06 4.74
N GLN A 13 -26.09 -10.71 5.32
CA GLN A 13 -25.90 -11.61 6.46
C GLN A 13 -25.02 -12.81 6.10
N ALA A 14 -25.27 -13.47 4.97
CA ALA A 14 -24.45 -14.59 4.54
C ALA A 14 -22.98 -14.18 4.28
N ARG A 15 -22.74 -12.95 3.77
CA ARG A 15 -21.38 -12.40 3.63
C ARG A 15 -20.71 -12.17 4.99
N LEU A 16 -21.45 -11.61 5.95
CA LEU A 16 -20.96 -11.40 7.32
C LEU A 16 -20.62 -12.73 8.00
N ASP A 17 -21.50 -13.72 7.90
CA ASP A 17 -21.30 -15.04 8.50
C ASP A 17 -20.11 -15.76 7.87
N ALA A 18 -19.94 -15.63 6.55
CA ALA A 18 -18.77 -16.17 5.85
C ALA A 18 -17.47 -15.54 6.36
N VAL A 19 -17.37 -14.21 6.39
CA VAL A 19 -16.15 -13.53 6.87
C VAL A 19 -15.89 -13.84 8.35
N ALA A 20 -16.92 -13.89 9.19
CA ALA A 20 -16.78 -14.25 10.60
C ALA A 20 -16.29 -15.70 10.78
N THR A 21 -16.78 -16.63 9.96
CA THR A 21 -16.32 -18.03 9.97
C THR A 21 -14.85 -18.11 9.56
N LEU A 22 -14.47 -17.41 8.48
CA LEU A 22 -13.07 -17.37 8.04
C LEU A 22 -12.15 -16.74 9.09
N HIS A 23 -12.62 -15.71 9.81
CA HIS A 23 -11.88 -15.11 10.91
C HIS A 23 -11.69 -16.09 12.08
N ASN A 24 -12.72 -16.86 12.43
CA ASN A 24 -12.54 -17.89 13.45
C ASN A 24 -11.53 -18.96 13.00
N LEU A 25 -11.56 -19.35 11.72
CA LEU A 25 -10.59 -20.30 11.17
C LEU A 25 -9.16 -19.74 11.11
N SER A 26 -8.97 -18.43 10.90
CA SER A 26 -7.65 -17.80 10.86
C SER A 26 -6.92 -17.87 12.21
N THR A 27 -7.66 -17.87 13.33
CA THR A 27 -7.08 -18.06 14.67
C THR A 27 -6.43 -19.43 14.86
N CYS A 28 -6.77 -20.41 14.02
CA CYS A 28 -6.13 -21.71 13.97
C CYS A 28 -4.89 -21.66 13.07
N HIS A 29 -3.70 -21.50 13.66
CA HIS A 29 -2.44 -21.33 12.91
C HIS A 29 -2.14 -22.43 11.87
N HIS A 30 -2.65 -23.65 12.05
CA HIS A 30 -2.50 -24.74 11.09
C HIS A 30 -3.36 -24.57 9.81
N ILE A 31 -4.44 -23.79 9.88
CA ILE A 31 -5.35 -23.50 8.76
C ILE A 31 -4.87 -22.29 7.96
N MET A 32 -4.19 -21.34 8.61
CA MET A 32 -3.77 -20.07 8.00
C MET A 32 -3.04 -20.24 6.64
N PRO A 33 -2.08 -21.17 6.46
CA PRO A 33 -1.43 -21.34 5.15
C PRO A 33 -2.41 -21.76 4.04
N SER A 34 -3.37 -22.63 4.36
CA SER A 34 -4.43 -23.06 3.44
C SER A 34 -5.40 -21.93 3.14
N LEU A 35 -5.72 -21.11 4.14
CA LEU A 35 -6.56 -19.93 3.99
C LEU A 35 -5.91 -18.92 3.04
N VAL A 36 -4.63 -18.60 3.22
CA VAL A 36 -3.87 -17.72 2.30
C VAL A 36 -3.87 -18.29 0.88
N SER A 37 -3.62 -19.59 0.73
CA SER A 37 -3.57 -20.24 -0.59
C SER A 37 -4.91 -20.31 -1.32
N SER A 38 -6.03 -20.04 -0.62
CA SER A 38 -7.38 -20.07 -1.20
C SER A 38 -7.74 -18.83 -2.03
N GLY A 39 -6.90 -17.79 -2.02
CA GLY A 39 -7.21 -16.50 -2.67
C GLY A 39 -8.12 -15.60 -1.82
N VAL A 40 -8.21 -15.86 -0.51
CA VAL A 40 -9.02 -15.07 0.43
C VAL A 40 -8.62 -13.59 0.43
N VAL A 41 -7.33 -13.27 0.24
CA VAL A 41 -6.79 -11.89 0.27
C VAL A 41 -7.47 -11.05 -0.80
N SER A 42 -7.51 -11.55 -2.04
CA SER A 42 -8.20 -10.89 -3.16
C SER A 42 -9.68 -10.65 -2.87
N SER A 43 -10.37 -11.66 -2.30
CA SER A 43 -11.79 -11.56 -1.96
C SER A 43 -12.05 -10.49 -0.88
N LEU A 44 -11.21 -10.43 0.16
CA LEU A 44 -11.32 -9.44 1.23
C LEU A 44 -11.05 -8.02 0.70
N LEU A 45 -10.02 -7.85 -0.14
CA LEU A 45 -9.72 -6.55 -0.76
C LEU A 45 -10.86 -6.07 -1.67
N GLN A 46 -11.51 -6.99 -2.38
CA GLN A 46 -12.70 -6.65 -3.16
C GLN A 46 -13.86 -6.19 -2.26
N ILE A 47 -14.08 -6.84 -1.11
CA ILE A 47 -15.10 -6.42 -0.13
C ILE A 47 -14.79 -5.01 0.39
N ILE A 48 -13.56 -4.78 0.85
CA ILE A 48 -13.12 -3.48 1.41
C ILE A 48 -13.26 -2.36 0.39
N ARG A 49 -12.95 -2.62 -0.90
CA ARG A 49 -13.06 -1.62 -1.96
C ARG A 49 -14.50 -1.33 -2.39
N SER A 50 -15.34 -2.36 -2.45
CA SER A 50 -16.69 -2.24 -3.06
C SER A 50 -17.79 -1.83 -2.09
N CYS A 51 -17.57 -1.99 -0.78
CA CYS A 51 -18.57 -1.66 0.23
C CYS A 51 -18.36 -0.23 0.76
N GLU A 52 -19.48 0.43 1.02
CA GLU A 52 -19.52 1.72 1.70
C GLU A 52 -18.92 1.63 3.10
N LYS A 53 -18.38 2.75 3.58
CA LYS A 53 -17.72 2.89 4.88
C LYS A 53 -18.44 3.97 5.70
N PRO A 54 -18.64 3.77 7.01
CA PRO A 54 -18.35 2.56 7.77
C PRO A 54 -19.36 1.44 7.46
N SER A 55 -18.91 0.18 7.51
CA SER A 55 -19.78 -0.99 7.36
C SER A 55 -19.25 -2.14 8.22
N GLN A 56 -20.15 -2.85 8.89
CA GLN A 56 -19.80 -4.02 9.70
C GLN A 56 -19.09 -5.09 8.87
N LEU A 57 -19.40 -5.19 7.58
CA LEU A 57 -18.74 -6.15 6.71
C LEU A 57 -17.31 -5.73 6.38
N VAL A 58 -17.07 -4.43 6.16
CA VAL A 58 -15.72 -3.89 5.95
C VAL A 58 -14.88 -4.07 7.21
N GLU A 59 -15.45 -3.78 8.39
CA GLU A 59 -14.79 -3.95 9.69
C GLU A 59 -14.31 -5.40 9.89
N LYS A 60 -15.19 -6.39 9.67
CA LYS A 60 -14.79 -7.80 9.77
C LYS A 60 -13.79 -8.21 8.69
N ALA A 61 -13.94 -7.69 7.47
CA ALA A 61 -13.04 -8.03 6.37
C ALA A 61 -11.63 -7.48 6.58
N ILE A 62 -11.51 -6.24 7.06
CA ILE A 62 -10.21 -5.62 7.31
C ILE A 62 -9.53 -6.21 8.54
N ALA A 63 -10.27 -6.56 9.59
CA ALA A 63 -9.72 -7.29 10.73
C ALA A 63 -9.11 -8.64 10.31
N LEU A 64 -9.84 -9.42 9.49
CA LEU A 64 -9.34 -10.68 8.96
C LEU A 64 -8.14 -10.48 8.03
N LEU A 65 -8.17 -9.47 7.16
CA LEU A 65 -7.05 -9.15 6.28
C LEU A 65 -5.80 -8.81 7.10
N ASP A 66 -5.95 -8.06 8.18
CA ASP A 66 -4.86 -7.68 9.07
C ASP A 66 -4.22 -8.89 9.76
N ASP A 67 -5.02 -9.83 10.25
CA ASP A 67 -4.53 -11.10 10.82
C ASP A 67 -3.79 -11.95 9.79
N ILE A 68 -4.32 -12.03 8.56
CA ILE A 68 -3.69 -12.76 7.46
C ILE A 68 -2.37 -12.11 7.08
N VAL A 69 -2.33 -10.79 6.90
CA VAL A 69 -1.11 -10.03 6.57
C VAL A 69 -0.06 -10.14 7.67
N SER A 70 -0.49 -10.16 8.93
CA SER A 70 0.39 -10.33 10.10
C SER A 70 1.03 -11.72 10.18
N SER A 71 0.43 -12.73 9.54
CA SER A 71 0.86 -14.12 9.67
C SER A 71 2.20 -14.42 8.96
N SER A 72 2.49 -13.79 7.83
CA SER A 72 3.72 -13.99 7.07
C SER A 72 3.92 -12.95 5.96
N LYS A 73 5.11 -12.93 5.36
CA LYS A 73 5.45 -12.01 4.26
C LYS A 73 4.68 -12.27 2.95
N ILE A 74 4.12 -13.45 2.77
CA ILE A 74 3.44 -13.85 1.51
C ILE A 74 2.14 -13.04 1.31
N PRO A 75 1.13 -13.11 2.19
CA PRO A 75 -0.10 -12.32 2.04
C PRO A 75 0.14 -10.82 2.15
N LEU A 76 1.17 -10.39 2.88
CA LEU A 76 1.60 -8.99 2.91
C LEU A 76 2.02 -8.50 1.52
N LYS A 77 2.88 -9.25 0.83
CA LYS A 77 3.31 -8.92 -0.54
C LYS A 77 2.15 -8.98 -1.54
N GLU A 78 1.27 -9.97 -1.41
CA GLU A 78 0.06 -10.08 -2.23
C GLU A 78 -0.85 -8.86 -2.05
N THR A 79 -1.09 -8.45 -0.80
CA THR A 79 -1.90 -7.28 -0.47
C THR A 79 -1.27 -6.01 -1.04
N ALA A 80 0.03 -5.80 -0.81
CA ALA A 80 0.75 -4.61 -1.27
C ALA A 80 0.84 -4.52 -2.81
N GLY A 81 0.97 -5.66 -3.50
CA GLY A 81 1.03 -5.75 -4.96
C GLY A 81 -0.33 -5.69 -5.65
N THR A 82 -1.43 -5.83 -4.90
CA THR A 82 -2.78 -5.79 -5.49
C THR A 82 -3.15 -4.36 -5.87
N CYS A 83 -3.53 -4.17 -7.14
CA CYS A 83 -3.90 -2.84 -7.67
C CYS A 83 -5.01 -2.19 -6.83
N GLY A 84 -4.77 -0.92 -6.47
CA GLY A 84 -5.66 -0.09 -5.67
C GLY A 84 -5.82 -0.53 -4.21
N ALA A 85 -5.11 -1.55 -3.71
CA ALA A 85 -5.29 -2.05 -2.34
C ALA A 85 -4.90 -0.98 -1.33
N ILE A 86 -3.78 -0.29 -1.57
CA ILE A 86 -3.32 0.84 -0.76
C ILE A 86 -4.38 1.94 -0.72
N GLY A 87 -4.96 2.34 -1.86
CA GLY A 87 -6.02 3.35 -1.90
C GLY A 87 -7.24 2.95 -1.07
N ALA A 88 -7.69 1.69 -1.15
CA ALA A 88 -8.81 1.21 -0.35
C ALA A 88 -8.50 1.18 1.17
N LEU A 89 -7.24 0.92 1.54
CA LEU A 89 -6.79 1.00 2.94
C LEU A 89 -6.73 2.46 3.43
N VAL A 90 -6.28 3.40 2.60
CA VAL A 90 -6.28 4.84 2.91
C VAL A 90 -7.71 5.36 3.07
N GLU A 91 -8.61 5.00 2.16
CA GLU A 91 -10.04 5.34 2.29
C GLU A 91 -10.65 4.76 3.58
N THR A 92 -10.28 3.53 3.95
CA THR A 92 -10.73 2.91 5.21
C THR A 92 -10.17 3.61 6.45
N LEU A 93 -8.94 4.14 6.37
CA LEU A 93 -8.33 4.96 7.42
C LEU A 93 -9.09 6.29 7.63
N GLU A 94 -9.65 6.85 6.56
CA GLU A 94 -10.34 8.15 6.61
C GLU A 94 -11.82 8.00 7.02
N GLU A 95 -12.53 7.04 6.43
CA GLU A 95 -13.99 6.91 6.52
C GLU A 95 -14.48 5.74 7.40
N GLY A 96 -13.56 4.84 7.80
CA GLY A 96 -13.91 3.63 8.55
C GLY A 96 -14.36 3.88 10.00
N SER A 97 -14.89 2.82 10.62
CA SER A 97 -15.07 2.78 12.08
C SER A 97 -13.71 2.88 12.79
N MET A 98 -13.69 3.24 14.08
CA MET A 98 -12.43 3.36 14.83
C MET A 98 -11.61 2.06 14.82
N GLU A 99 -12.29 0.90 14.85
CA GLU A 99 -11.69 -0.43 14.70
C GLU A 99 -11.13 -0.63 13.28
N SER A 100 -11.90 -0.30 12.25
CA SER A 100 -11.44 -0.38 10.86
C SER A 100 -10.21 0.50 10.60
N LYS A 101 -10.16 1.69 11.19
CA LYS A 101 -9.03 2.62 11.08
C LYS A 101 -7.77 2.06 11.74
N GLU A 102 -7.90 1.44 12.92
CA GLU A 102 -6.79 0.80 13.62
C GLU A 102 -6.20 -0.36 12.80
N HIS A 103 -7.05 -1.20 12.20
CA HIS A 103 -6.61 -2.25 11.30
C HIS A 103 -5.97 -1.69 10.02
N ALA A 104 -6.59 -0.67 9.41
CA ALA A 104 -6.06 -0.04 8.19
C ALA A 104 -4.66 0.54 8.39
N VAL A 105 -4.44 1.30 9.47
CA VAL A 105 -3.11 1.87 9.75
C VAL A 105 -2.08 0.80 10.02
N ARG A 106 -2.45 -0.31 10.69
CA ARG A 106 -1.55 -1.45 10.95
C ARG A 106 -1.10 -2.12 9.65
N ILE A 107 -2.03 -2.38 8.74
CA ILE A 107 -1.71 -2.96 7.43
C ILE A 107 -0.82 -2.01 6.61
N LEU A 108 -1.16 -0.72 6.55
CA LEU A 108 -0.36 0.29 5.84
C LEU A 108 1.07 0.39 6.41
N LEU A 109 1.20 0.30 7.74
CA LEU A 109 2.50 0.26 8.41
C LEU A 109 3.31 -0.97 8.01
N PHE A 110 2.73 -2.17 8.03
CA PHE A 110 3.41 -3.38 7.57
C PHE A 110 3.82 -3.31 6.11
N ILE A 111 2.97 -2.77 5.24
CA ILE A 111 3.29 -2.55 3.82
C ILE A 111 4.51 -1.63 3.70
N CYS A 112 4.50 -0.49 4.38
CA CYS A 112 5.60 0.48 4.35
C CYS A 112 6.91 -0.10 4.92
N GLN A 113 6.83 -0.86 6.02
CA GLN A 113 7.99 -1.53 6.63
C GLN A 113 8.56 -2.64 5.74
N SER A 114 7.73 -3.28 4.92
CA SER A 114 8.17 -4.38 4.05
C SER A 114 9.12 -3.93 2.94
N CYS A 115 8.88 -2.75 2.36
CA CYS A 115 9.74 -2.11 1.38
C CYS A 115 9.37 -0.64 1.26
N ARG A 116 10.03 0.20 2.06
CA ARG A 116 9.77 1.64 2.15
C ARG A 116 9.92 2.34 0.79
N GLU A 117 10.97 2.01 0.04
CA GLU A 117 11.27 2.61 -1.27
C GLU A 117 10.15 2.35 -2.29
N ASN A 118 9.55 1.15 -2.26
CA ASN A 118 8.50 0.79 -3.20
C ASN A 118 7.13 1.33 -2.78
N TYR A 119 6.79 1.27 -1.49
CA TYR A 119 5.43 1.53 -1.04
C TYR A 119 5.22 2.90 -0.39
N GLY A 120 6.27 3.53 0.16
CA GLY A 120 6.13 4.82 0.85
C GLY A 120 5.60 5.92 -0.06
N GLY A 121 6.14 6.03 -1.28
CA GLY A 121 5.65 6.98 -2.29
C GLY A 121 4.23 6.66 -2.77
N LEU A 122 3.85 5.38 -2.84
CA LEU A 122 2.49 4.96 -3.21
C LEU A 122 1.49 5.38 -2.12
N ILE A 123 1.80 5.09 -0.85
CA ILE A 123 0.97 5.46 0.30
C ILE A 123 0.77 6.98 0.36
N LEU A 124 1.82 7.77 0.13
CA LEU A 124 1.73 9.23 0.07
C LEU A 124 0.85 9.72 -1.10
N ARG A 125 0.98 9.10 -2.27
CA ARG A 125 0.21 9.49 -3.46
C ARG A 125 -1.29 9.21 -3.32
N GLU A 126 -1.67 8.15 -2.61
CA GLU A 126 -3.07 7.86 -2.28
C GLU A 126 -3.65 8.83 -1.23
N GLY A 127 -2.85 9.75 -0.68
CA GLY A 127 -3.35 10.83 0.17
C GLY A 127 -3.46 10.50 1.65
N VAL A 128 -2.66 9.58 2.19
CA VAL A 128 -2.78 9.09 3.59
C VAL A 128 -2.66 10.15 4.70
N MET A 129 -2.09 11.32 4.40
CA MET A 129 -1.66 12.29 5.41
C MET A 129 -2.79 12.86 6.28
N PRO A 130 -3.93 13.33 5.75
CA PRO A 130 -5.04 13.82 6.57
C PRO A 130 -5.56 12.73 7.52
N GLY A 131 -5.74 11.50 7.03
CA GLY A 131 -6.15 10.35 7.84
C GLY A 131 -5.21 10.08 9.02
N LEU A 132 -3.89 10.07 8.81
CA LEU A 132 -2.91 9.86 9.89
C LEU A 132 -2.89 10.99 10.92
N LEU A 133 -2.97 12.25 10.46
CA LEU A 133 -3.00 13.41 11.34
C LEU A 133 -4.28 13.47 12.17
N GLN A 134 -5.41 13.06 11.60
CA GLN A 134 -6.67 12.92 12.33
C GLN A 134 -6.54 11.82 13.41
N LEU A 135 -6.04 10.64 13.03
CA LEU A 135 -5.87 9.50 13.94
C LEU A 135 -4.94 9.80 15.13
N LYS A 136 -3.95 10.68 14.91
CA LYS A 136 -3.07 11.20 15.95
C LYS A 136 -3.80 11.95 17.05
N VAL A 137 -4.95 12.56 16.74
CA VAL A 137 -5.77 13.35 17.66
C VAL A 137 -6.85 12.46 18.30
N ASP A 138 -7.64 11.77 17.48
CA ASP A 138 -8.87 11.09 17.92
C ASP A 138 -8.78 9.56 18.00
N GLY A 139 -7.66 8.96 17.58
CA GLY A 139 -7.45 7.52 17.59
C GLY A 139 -7.28 6.92 18.99
N THR A 140 -7.38 5.58 19.04
CA THR A 140 -6.99 4.79 20.20
C THR A 140 -5.49 4.94 20.48
N TRP A 141 -5.01 4.51 21.65
CA TRP A 141 -3.58 4.57 21.95
C TRP A 141 -2.75 3.77 20.92
N ARG A 142 -3.24 2.59 20.48
CA ARG A 142 -2.57 1.75 19.48
C ARG A 142 -2.52 2.43 18.12
N ALA A 143 -3.68 2.93 17.67
CA ALA A 143 -3.80 3.66 16.41
C ALA A 143 -2.88 4.88 16.37
N LYS A 144 -2.78 5.63 17.48
CA LYS A 144 -1.88 6.78 17.62
C LYS A 144 -0.41 6.40 17.49
N THR A 145 0.03 5.32 18.16
CA THR A 145 1.41 4.84 18.06
C THR A 145 1.74 4.39 16.64
N MET A 146 0.87 3.60 16.01
CA MET A 146 1.08 3.15 14.63
C MET A 146 1.07 4.31 13.63
N ALA A 147 0.23 5.32 13.83
CA ALA A 147 0.22 6.52 13.01
C ALA A 147 1.53 7.31 13.14
N GLU A 148 2.09 7.45 14.36
CA GLU A 148 3.40 8.08 14.55
C GLU A 148 4.51 7.32 13.81
N GLU A 149 4.54 5.99 13.97
CA GLU A 149 5.53 5.15 13.29
C GLU A 149 5.43 5.27 11.77
N LEU A 150 4.21 5.23 11.21
CA LEU A 150 4.02 5.38 9.77
C LEU A 150 4.41 6.79 9.29
N LEU A 151 4.06 7.84 10.02
CA LEU A 151 4.47 9.21 9.68
C LEU A 151 6.00 9.36 9.65
N LEU A 152 6.71 8.75 10.61
CA LEU A 152 8.17 8.73 10.62
C LEU A 152 8.75 8.00 9.40
N LEU A 153 8.17 6.85 9.03
CA LEU A 153 8.57 6.12 7.82
C LEU A 153 8.25 6.90 6.53
N LEU A 154 7.21 7.72 6.51
CA LEU A 154 6.86 8.48 5.31
C LEU A 154 7.64 9.80 5.17
N ARG A 155 8.17 10.35 6.28
CA ARG A 155 8.92 11.62 6.27
C ARG A 155 10.06 11.64 5.25
N ASP A 156 10.91 10.63 5.26
CA ASP A 156 12.07 10.59 4.35
C ASP A 156 11.70 10.08 2.94
N CYS A 157 10.46 9.61 2.71
CA CYS A 157 9.94 9.32 1.37
C CYS A 157 9.53 10.58 0.61
N SER A 158 9.23 11.69 1.31
CA SER A 158 8.91 12.98 0.68
C SER A 158 10.08 13.58 -0.10
N SER A 159 11.31 13.12 0.17
CA SER A 159 12.52 13.54 -0.55
C SER A 159 12.78 12.73 -1.82
N TYR A 160 12.03 11.65 -2.07
CA TYR A 160 12.20 10.79 -3.23
C TYR A 160 11.09 11.05 -4.26
N GLY A 161 11.39 11.97 -5.17
CA GLY A 161 10.73 11.99 -6.48
C GLY A 161 10.91 10.65 -7.21
N PRO A 162 10.10 10.35 -8.23
CA PRO A 162 10.11 9.05 -8.89
C PRO A 162 11.54 8.69 -9.32
N SER A 163 11.94 7.45 -9.05
CA SER A 163 13.30 6.86 -9.14
C SER A 163 14.14 7.23 -10.38
N ASN A 164 13.53 7.78 -11.42
CA ASN A 164 14.19 8.40 -12.58
C ASN A 164 14.98 9.68 -12.24
N GLN A 165 14.60 10.43 -11.20
CA GLN A 165 15.28 11.68 -10.83
C GLN A 165 16.65 11.42 -10.19
N GLN A 166 16.80 10.34 -9.42
CA GLN A 166 18.07 9.93 -8.81
C GLN A 166 19.10 9.59 -9.91
N SER A 167 18.73 8.71 -10.84
CA SER A 167 19.60 8.32 -11.96
C SER A 167 19.89 9.50 -12.91
N ARG A 168 18.96 10.45 -13.06
CA ARG A 168 19.20 11.69 -13.79
C ARG A 168 20.19 12.61 -13.08
N ASN A 169 20.02 12.82 -11.77
CA ASN A 169 20.89 13.69 -10.99
C ASN A 169 22.32 13.13 -10.93
N GLU A 170 22.48 11.82 -10.76
CA GLU A 170 23.79 11.14 -10.82
C GLU A 170 24.47 11.29 -12.19
N VAL A 171 23.70 11.19 -13.29
CA VAL A 171 24.24 11.41 -14.64
C VAL A 171 24.61 12.88 -14.87
N ILE A 172 23.87 13.83 -14.30
CA ILE A 172 24.20 15.27 -14.37
C ILE A 172 25.47 15.58 -13.59
N GLU A 173 25.62 15.04 -12.37
CA GLU A 173 26.84 15.24 -11.57
C GLU A 173 28.07 14.65 -12.27
N GLN A 174 27.94 13.49 -12.91
CA GLN A 174 29.02 12.90 -13.73
C GLN A 174 29.38 13.78 -14.94
N ILE A 175 28.39 14.42 -15.58
CA ILE A 175 28.66 15.36 -16.68
C ILE A 175 29.41 16.60 -16.17
N MET A 176 29.03 17.15 -15.01
CA MET A 176 29.70 18.32 -14.43
C MET A 176 31.15 18.03 -14.05
N GLN A 177 31.41 16.87 -13.41
CA GLN A 177 32.76 16.47 -13.03
C GLN A 177 33.69 16.26 -14.24
N GLU A 178 33.17 15.75 -15.36
CA GLU A 178 33.97 15.53 -16.57
C GLU A 178 34.30 16.85 -17.28
N ILE A 179 33.35 17.80 -17.32
CA ILE A 179 33.58 19.14 -17.88
C ILE A 179 34.65 19.89 -17.07
N ASP A 180 34.65 19.73 -15.75
CA ASP A 180 35.63 20.36 -14.87
C ASP A 180 37.02 19.71 -14.93
N ALA A 181 37.13 18.45 -15.40
CA ALA A 181 38.37 17.67 -15.37
C ALA A 181 39.20 17.70 -16.67
N GLU A 182 38.60 17.92 -17.84
CA GLU A 182 39.30 17.82 -19.12
C GLU A 182 39.38 19.15 -19.90
N GLY A 183 40.61 19.66 -20.03
CA GLY A 183 40.94 20.71 -20.98
C GLY A 183 40.72 20.27 -22.43
N GLU A 184 39.72 20.89 -23.05
CA GLU A 184 39.42 21.13 -24.48
C GLU A 184 39.59 20.07 -25.60
N GLU A 185 40.25 18.90 -25.45
CA GLU A 185 40.51 18.06 -26.64
C GLU A 185 40.04 16.60 -26.65
N VAL A 186 39.29 16.12 -25.64
CA VAL A 186 38.58 14.81 -25.72
C VAL A 186 37.08 14.92 -25.31
N ALA A 187 36.61 16.15 -25.04
CA ALA A 187 35.37 16.45 -24.31
C ALA A 187 34.03 16.22 -25.05
N GLY A 188 34.02 15.73 -26.29
CA GLY A 188 32.77 15.58 -27.05
C GLY A 188 32.02 14.29 -26.76
N SER A 189 32.70 13.15 -26.79
CA SER A 189 32.00 11.86 -26.98
C SER A 189 31.36 11.31 -25.71
N THR A 190 31.99 11.50 -24.54
CA THR A 190 31.50 10.92 -23.29
C THR A 190 30.33 11.73 -22.72
N ALA A 191 30.45 13.06 -22.68
CA ALA A 191 29.37 13.95 -22.27
C ALA A 191 28.15 13.83 -23.19
N LEU A 192 28.34 13.78 -24.52
CA LEU A 192 27.23 13.55 -25.47
C LEU A 192 26.55 12.18 -25.26
N ARG A 193 27.31 11.14 -24.93
CA ARG A 193 26.74 9.81 -24.62
C ARG A 193 25.93 9.81 -23.32
N LEU A 194 26.35 10.59 -22.33
CA LEU A 194 25.61 10.76 -21.07
C LEU A 194 24.35 11.63 -21.27
N LEU A 195 24.41 12.69 -22.07
CA LEU A 195 23.25 13.48 -22.48
C LEU A 195 22.22 12.63 -23.25
N ALA A 196 22.66 11.74 -24.14
CA ALA A 196 21.78 10.81 -24.83
C ALA A 196 21.05 9.86 -23.85
N LYS A 197 21.71 9.41 -22.78
CA LYS A 197 21.06 8.63 -21.72
C LYS A 197 19.98 9.44 -20.99
N LEU A 198 20.19 10.75 -20.76
CA LEU A 198 19.17 11.62 -20.14
C LEU A 198 17.91 11.78 -21.00
N SER A 199 18.05 11.75 -22.34
CA SER A 199 16.93 11.80 -23.29
C SER A 199 16.16 10.47 -23.38
N ILE A 200 16.82 9.33 -23.18
CA ILE A 200 16.18 8.00 -23.22
C ILE A 200 15.40 7.71 -21.92
N MET A 201 15.72 8.42 -20.83
CA MET A 201 15.04 8.31 -19.53
C MET A 201 13.76 9.19 -19.41
N GLN A 202 13.16 9.67 -20.50
CA GLN A 202 11.85 10.37 -20.49
C GLN A 202 10.71 9.40 -20.73
#